data_AF-A0A971NUX0-F1
#
_entry.id   AF-A0A971NUX0-F1
#
_cell.length_a   1.000
_cell.length_b   1.000
_cell.length_c   1.000
_cell.angle_alpha   90.00
_cell.angle_beta   90.00
_cell.angle_gamma   90.00
#
_symmetry.space_group_name_H-M   'P 1'
#
loop_
_entity.id
_entity.type
_entity.pdbx_description
1 polymer ?
#
loop_
_entity_poly.entity_id
_entity_poly.type
_entity_poly.pdbx_seq_one_letter_code
_entity_poly.pdbx_strand_id
1 'polypeptide(L)'
;MKRTFSAILATFILALTLVSCTPGAGGAGNIAEAKSIADLKGMTIGAQAGTFHAEAAKQIEDVKLKTFPEFADMLVALKAGTIDGYIAEEPTARSVCSSDSSLDYLHFVNNETGFTVTAADVGIAVGLKTGSELRERINEVLATITDEVRDNLMLEMIRLSAGEKLTSYSLVSEPPATPNGVLKVAMECAYEPYNWTETSDFSYGAVRIANDEGANYYANGYDVRIAQYIADKLGMKLEIYKYEWDSLIPAVQSGAVDAIIAGMSPTAEREEQIDFTDVYYMSTLVVIYKKK
;
A
#
# COMPACT_ATOMS: atom_id res chain seq x y z
N MET A 1 -8.78 0.43 -94.36
CA MET A 1 -7.37 0.00 -94.47
C MET A 1 -6.54 0.88 -93.54
N LYS A 2 -5.88 0.30 -92.52
CA LYS A 2 -4.81 0.86 -91.66
C LYS A 2 -5.23 2.02 -90.70
N ARG A 3 -5.34 1.77 -89.39
CA ARG A 3 -4.29 1.90 -88.33
C ARG A 3 -3.83 3.36 -88.18
N THR A 4 -3.97 4.02 -87.02
CA THR A 4 -3.20 3.73 -85.80
C THR A 4 -3.87 4.23 -84.50
N PHE A 5 -3.79 3.38 -83.49
CA PHE A 5 -3.96 3.67 -82.05
C PHE A 5 -2.77 4.49 -81.53
N SER A 6 -3.03 5.44 -80.64
CA SER A 6 -2.09 5.79 -79.55
C SER A 6 -2.86 6.52 -78.45
N ALA A 7 -3.25 5.80 -77.41
CA ALA A 7 -3.68 6.38 -76.15
C ALA A 7 -2.88 5.68 -75.05
N ILE A 8 -2.04 6.47 -74.41
CA ILE A 8 -1.11 6.09 -73.34
C ILE A 8 -1.92 5.59 -72.14
N LEU A 9 -1.71 4.32 -71.78
CA LEU A 9 -2.24 3.71 -70.57
C LEU A 9 -1.39 4.17 -69.38
N ALA A 10 -1.89 5.15 -68.61
CA ALA A 10 -1.32 5.52 -67.33
C ALA A 10 -1.83 4.54 -66.26
N THR A 11 -1.02 3.57 -65.90
CA THR A 11 -1.28 2.64 -64.79
C THR A 11 -1.13 3.39 -63.47
N PHE A 12 -2.23 3.87 -62.89
CA PHE A 12 -2.27 4.30 -61.50
C PHE A 12 -2.26 3.05 -60.62
N ILE A 13 -1.09 2.70 -60.08
CA ILE A 13 -0.96 1.76 -58.97
C ILE A 13 -1.47 2.50 -57.73
N LEU A 14 -2.73 2.25 -57.37
CA LEU A 14 -3.27 2.63 -56.07
C LEU A 14 -2.61 1.71 -55.02
N ALA A 15 -1.54 2.18 -54.41
CA ALA A 15 -0.99 1.56 -53.21
C ALA A 15 -2.04 1.72 -52.11
N LEU A 16 -2.88 0.68 -51.96
CA LEU A 16 -3.76 0.52 -50.81
C LEU A 16 -2.85 0.25 -49.61
N THR A 17 -2.40 1.31 -48.94
CA THR A 17 -1.92 1.19 -47.58
C THR A 17 -3.10 0.72 -46.74
N LEU A 18 -3.17 -0.59 -46.54
CA LEU A 18 -3.92 -1.18 -45.44
C LEU A 18 -3.32 -0.59 -44.17
N VAL A 19 -3.84 0.57 -43.76
CA VAL A 19 -3.89 0.94 -42.36
C VAL A 19 -4.72 -0.16 -41.74
N SER A 20 -4.03 -1.16 -41.20
CA SER A 20 -4.62 -1.98 -40.16
C SER A 20 -5.03 -0.99 -39.08
N CYS A 21 -6.33 -0.71 -39.02
CA CYS A 21 -6.93 -0.33 -37.76
C CYS A 21 -6.61 -1.48 -36.82
N THR A 22 -5.52 -1.34 -36.06
CA THR A 22 -5.48 -1.91 -34.73
C THR A 22 -6.81 -1.50 -34.08
N PRO A 23 -7.57 -2.45 -33.51
CA PRO A 23 -8.71 -2.05 -32.71
C PRO A 23 -8.13 -1.17 -31.60
N GLY A 24 -8.42 0.13 -31.68
CA GLY A 24 -8.21 1.03 -30.57
C GLY A 24 -8.88 0.42 -29.35
N ALA A 25 -8.20 0.48 -28.22
CA ALA A 25 -8.65 0.06 -26.91
C ALA A 25 -10.19 0.09 -26.80
N GLY A 26 -10.80 -1.09 -26.82
CA GLY A 26 -12.23 -1.23 -26.58
C GLY A 26 -12.55 -0.69 -25.19
N GLY A 27 -13.12 0.51 -25.17
CA GLY A 27 -13.94 1.08 -24.10
C GLY A 27 -13.52 0.79 -22.66
N ALA A 28 -12.34 1.23 -22.23
CA ALA A 28 -12.20 1.54 -20.80
C ALA A 28 -13.06 2.79 -20.55
N GLY A 29 -14.14 2.63 -19.78
CA GLY A 29 -14.98 3.75 -19.34
C GLY A 29 -14.13 4.81 -18.63
N ASN A 30 -14.70 6.00 -18.44
CA ASN A 30 -14.05 7.02 -17.61
C ASN A 30 -13.90 6.46 -16.18
N ILE A 31 -12.67 6.13 -15.76
CA ILE A 31 -12.43 5.53 -14.43
C ILE A 31 -13.02 6.40 -13.30
N ALA A 32 -13.03 7.72 -13.45
CA ALA A 32 -13.62 8.64 -12.48
C ALA A 32 -15.13 8.47 -12.26
N GLU A 33 -15.83 7.78 -13.16
CA GLU A 33 -17.27 7.51 -13.07
C GLU A 33 -17.58 6.08 -12.60
N ALA A 34 -16.55 5.25 -12.38
CA ALA A 34 -16.71 3.88 -11.92
C ALA A 34 -17.36 3.83 -10.53
N LYS A 35 -18.38 2.98 -10.39
CA LYS A 35 -19.13 2.80 -9.13
C LYS A 35 -18.90 1.44 -8.50
N SER A 36 -18.31 0.52 -9.25
CA SER A 36 -17.97 -0.82 -8.78
C SER A 36 -16.74 -1.37 -9.52
N ILE A 37 -16.16 -2.46 -8.99
CA ILE A 37 -15.06 -3.16 -9.67
C ILE A 37 -15.42 -3.66 -11.07
N ALA A 38 -16.71 -3.89 -11.36
CA ALA A 38 -17.17 -4.30 -12.68
C ALA A 38 -16.97 -3.21 -13.75
N ASP A 39 -16.99 -1.93 -13.35
CA ASP A 39 -16.75 -0.79 -14.23
C ASP A 39 -15.26 -0.63 -14.61
N LEU A 40 -14.37 -1.38 -13.93
CA LEU A 40 -12.93 -1.39 -14.18
C LEU A 40 -12.51 -2.45 -15.22
N LYS A 41 -13.46 -3.10 -15.88
CA LYS A 41 -13.21 -4.16 -16.86
C LYS A 41 -12.17 -3.74 -17.91
N GLY A 42 -11.17 -4.59 -18.13
CA GLY A 42 -10.16 -4.38 -19.18
C GLY A 42 -9.10 -3.31 -18.89
N MET A 43 -9.19 -2.62 -17.74
CA MET A 43 -8.26 -1.57 -17.33
C MET A 43 -6.92 -2.15 -16.86
N THR A 44 -5.89 -1.30 -16.93
CA THR A 44 -4.55 -1.60 -16.43
C THR A 44 -4.43 -1.15 -14.98
N ILE A 45 -4.47 -2.10 -14.04
CA ILE A 45 -4.50 -1.81 -12.61
C ILE A 45 -3.17 -2.24 -11.96
N GLY A 46 -2.59 -1.33 -11.17
CA GLY A 46 -1.43 -1.59 -10.33
C GLY A 46 -1.79 -2.25 -8.99
N ALA A 47 -0.93 -3.11 -8.48
CA ALA A 47 -1.01 -3.62 -7.11
C ALA A 47 0.40 -3.96 -6.57
N GLN A 48 0.56 -4.02 -5.25
CA GLN A 48 1.83 -4.44 -4.64
C GLN A 48 2.02 -5.96 -4.81
N ALA A 49 3.20 -6.38 -5.24
CA ALA A 49 3.57 -7.80 -5.37
C ALA A 49 3.53 -8.51 -4.00
N GLY A 50 3.12 -9.78 -3.97
CA GLY A 50 3.13 -10.58 -2.73
C GLY A 50 2.07 -10.16 -1.69
N THR A 51 1.04 -9.41 -2.10
CA THR A 51 -0.04 -8.93 -1.21
C THR A 51 -1.42 -9.31 -1.72
N PHE A 52 -2.41 -9.21 -0.83
CA PHE A 52 -3.81 -9.38 -1.20
C PHE A 52 -4.27 -8.34 -2.24
N HIS A 53 -3.63 -7.17 -2.37
CA HIS A 53 -3.93 -6.23 -3.46
C HIS A 53 -3.79 -6.87 -4.85
N ALA A 54 -2.76 -7.69 -5.05
CA ALA A 54 -2.54 -8.38 -6.32
C ALA A 54 -3.60 -9.47 -6.57
N GLU A 55 -4.08 -10.13 -5.52
CA GLU A 55 -5.17 -11.11 -5.62
C GLU A 55 -6.53 -10.43 -5.83
N ALA A 56 -6.80 -9.33 -5.11
CA ALA A 56 -7.98 -8.51 -5.26
C ALA A 56 -8.12 -7.96 -6.69
N ALA A 57 -7.01 -7.54 -7.31
CA ALA A 57 -7.02 -7.07 -8.70
C ALA A 57 -7.59 -8.09 -9.67
N LYS A 58 -7.36 -9.40 -9.44
CA LYS A 58 -7.84 -10.48 -10.32
C LYS A 58 -9.36 -10.65 -10.30
N GLN A 59 -10.06 -10.01 -9.35
CA GLN A 59 -11.52 -9.96 -9.33
C GLN A 59 -12.10 -9.04 -10.41
N ILE A 60 -11.29 -8.14 -10.98
CA ILE A 60 -11.68 -7.25 -12.08
C ILE A 60 -11.64 -8.06 -13.39
N GLU A 61 -12.77 -8.08 -14.11
CA GLU A 61 -12.88 -8.80 -15.38
C GLU A 61 -11.89 -8.24 -16.42
N ASP A 62 -11.18 -9.12 -17.13
CA ASP A 62 -10.20 -8.77 -18.17
C ASP A 62 -9.08 -7.79 -17.71
N VAL A 63 -8.79 -7.71 -16.41
CA VAL A 63 -7.77 -6.80 -15.87
C VAL A 63 -6.40 -7.03 -16.50
N LYS A 64 -5.70 -5.94 -16.80
CA LYS A 64 -4.29 -5.95 -17.19
C LYS A 64 -3.45 -5.61 -15.96
N LEU A 65 -3.32 -6.57 -15.06
CA LEU A 65 -2.60 -6.40 -13.79
C LEU A 65 -1.11 -6.08 -14.03
N LYS A 66 -0.60 -5.06 -13.34
CA LYS A 66 0.83 -4.82 -13.16
C LYS A 66 1.18 -4.82 -11.68
N THR A 67 2.19 -5.60 -11.31
CA THR A 67 2.67 -5.66 -9.93
C THR A 67 3.91 -4.79 -9.74
N PHE A 68 4.02 -4.17 -8.57
CA PHE A 68 5.12 -3.30 -8.18
C PHE A 68 5.64 -3.68 -6.79
N PRO A 69 6.93 -3.44 -6.48
CA PRO A 69 7.46 -3.74 -5.16
C PRO A 69 6.95 -2.72 -4.11
N GLU A 70 6.86 -1.44 -4.45
CA GLU A 70 6.45 -0.38 -3.53
C GLU A 70 5.25 0.44 -4.05
N PHE A 71 4.49 1.05 -3.14
CA PHE A 71 3.42 1.99 -3.48
C PHE A 71 3.92 3.25 -4.22
N ALA A 72 5.13 3.71 -3.92
CA ALA A 72 5.74 4.85 -4.61
C ALA A 72 5.92 4.56 -6.12
N ASP A 73 6.29 3.34 -6.49
CA ASP A 73 6.42 2.94 -7.89
C ASP A 73 5.07 2.93 -8.61
N MET A 74 4.01 2.50 -7.95
CA MET A 74 2.64 2.56 -8.48
C MET A 74 2.19 4.00 -8.72
N LEU A 75 2.50 4.90 -7.79
CA LEU A 75 2.19 6.32 -7.93
C LEU A 75 2.95 6.94 -9.12
N VAL A 76 4.22 6.61 -9.31
CA VAL A 76 5.01 7.05 -10.48
C VAL A 76 4.40 6.50 -11.78
N ALA A 77 4.07 5.21 -11.80
CA ALA A 77 3.46 4.55 -12.95
C ALA A 77 2.11 5.16 -13.34
N LEU A 78 1.29 5.50 -12.34
CA LEU A 78 0.00 6.18 -12.52
C LEU A 78 0.20 7.58 -13.09
N LYS A 79 1.12 8.37 -12.53
CA LYS A 79 1.41 9.73 -13.00
C LYS A 79 1.91 9.76 -14.45
N ALA A 80 2.70 8.76 -14.82
CA ALA A 80 3.20 8.52 -16.17
C ALA A 80 2.11 8.02 -17.15
N GLY A 81 0.92 7.64 -16.66
CA GLY A 81 -0.16 7.09 -17.48
C GLY A 81 0.10 5.68 -17.98
N THR A 82 0.98 4.93 -17.31
CA THR A 82 1.29 3.53 -17.67
C THR A 82 0.34 2.52 -17.02
N ILE A 83 -0.43 2.96 -16.02
CA ILE A 83 -1.56 2.27 -15.41
C ILE A 83 -2.73 3.25 -15.31
N ASP A 84 -3.96 2.74 -15.34
CA ASP A 84 -5.20 3.52 -15.25
C ASP A 84 -5.55 3.85 -13.79
N GLY A 85 -5.17 2.97 -12.85
CA GLY A 85 -5.30 3.14 -11.41
C GLY A 85 -4.46 2.10 -10.65
N TYR A 86 -4.39 2.19 -9.33
CA TYR A 86 -3.80 1.13 -8.50
C TYR A 86 -4.61 0.91 -7.23
N ILE A 87 -4.61 -0.33 -6.74
CA ILE A 87 -5.31 -0.73 -5.53
C ILE A 87 -4.48 -0.32 -4.30
N ALA A 88 -5.15 0.29 -3.34
CA ALA A 88 -4.60 0.63 -2.05
C ALA A 88 -5.73 0.65 -1.00
N GLU A 89 -5.36 0.87 0.24
CA GLU A 89 -6.26 1.10 1.35
C GLU A 89 -6.73 2.56 1.37
N GLU A 90 -7.95 2.80 1.86
CA GLU A 90 -8.53 4.14 1.93
C GLU A 90 -7.63 5.16 2.66
N PRO A 91 -6.97 4.87 3.80
CA PRO A 91 -6.03 5.81 4.41
C PRO A 91 -4.87 6.23 3.50
N THR A 92 -4.31 5.29 2.74
CA THR A 92 -3.26 5.55 1.75
C THR A 92 -3.79 6.42 0.62
N ALA A 93 -4.99 6.14 0.12
CA ALA A 93 -5.63 6.98 -0.87
C ALA A 93 -5.89 8.41 -0.38
N ARG A 94 -6.37 8.56 0.86
CA ARG A 94 -6.55 9.87 1.50
C ARG A 94 -5.23 10.62 1.63
N SER A 95 -4.16 9.95 2.06
CA SER A 95 -2.81 10.53 2.13
C SER A 95 -2.38 11.06 0.75
N VAL A 96 -2.35 10.19 -0.25
CA VAL A 96 -1.86 10.49 -1.60
C VAL A 96 -2.68 11.60 -2.26
N CYS A 97 -4.01 11.52 -2.20
CA CYS A 97 -4.89 12.50 -2.85
C CYS A 97 -4.93 13.85 -2.12
N SER A 98 -4.64 13.88 -0.81
CA SER A 98 -4.51 15.15 -0.08
C SER A 98 -3.25 15.93 -0.47
N SER A 99 -2.18 15.22 -0.83
CA SER A 99 -0.89 15.79 -1.24
C SER A 99 -0.81 16.08 -2.75
N ASP A 100 -1.72 15.55 -3.56
CA ASP A 100 -1.75 15.76 -5.01
C ASP A 100 -3.18 15.89 -5.55
N SER A 101 -3.59 17.13 -5.83
CA SER A 101 -4.94 17.44 -6.32
C SER A 101 -5.25 16.88 -7.71
N SER A 102 -4.25 16.39 -8.46
CA SER A 102 -4.46 15.72 -9.75
C SER A 102 -4.92 14.27 -9.59
N LEU A 103 -4.96 13.75 -8.37
CA LEU A 103 -5.38 12.40 -8.06
C LEU A 103 -6.75 12.39 -7.36
N ASP A 104 -7.46 11.28 -7.50
CA ASP A 104 -8.61 10.92 -6.69
C ASP A 104 -8.61 9.41 -6.44
N TYR A 105 -9.60 8.92 -5.71
CA TYR A 105 -9.82 7.48 -5.57
C TYR A 105 -11.30 7.12 -5.64
N LEU A 106 -11.56 5.87 -6.02
CA LEU A 106 -12.90 5.31 -6.04
C LEU A 106 -13.30 4.88 -4.63
N HIS A 107 -14.35 5.50 -4.09
CA HIS A 107 -14.92 5.21 -2.77
C HIS A 107 -15.70 3.88 -2.78
N PHE A 108 -14.98 2.79 -3.00
CA PHE A 108 -15.53 1.46 -2.95
C PHE A 108 -15.83 1.01 -1.52
N VAL A 109 -16.78 0.10 -1.39
CA VAL A 109 -17.15 -0.57 -0.15
C VAL A 109 -16.88 -2.05 -0.32
N ASN A 110 -15.99 -2.59 0.51
CA ASN A 110 -15.66 -4.01 0.54
C ASN A 110 -16.93 -4.88 0.59
N ASN A 111 -16.98 -5.96 -0.18
CA ASN A 111 -18.11 -6.90 -0.28
C ASN A 111 -19.43 -6.30 -0.80
N GLU A 112 -19.43 -5.06 -1.30
CA GLU A 112 -20.60 -4.43 -1.93
C GLU A 112 -20.25 -3.92 -3.32
N THR A 113 -19.62 -2.75 -3.42
CA THR A 113 -19.20 -2.14 -4.69
C THR A 113 -17.74 -2.45 -5.03
N GLY A 114 -16.94 -2.68 -4.01
CA GLY A 114 -15.51 -2.93 -4.08
C GLY A 114 -15.14 -4.40 -4.25
N PHE A 115 -14.01 -4.75 -3.66
CA PHE A 115 -13.46 -6.09 -3.69
C PHE A 115 -14.18 -7.00 -2.70
N THR A 116 -14.31 -8.27 -3.07
CA THR A 116 -14.70 -9.33 -2.15
C THR A 116 -13.51 -9.67 -1.27
N VAL A 117 -13.69 -9.54 0.05
CA VAL A 117 -12.62 -9.70 1.04
C VAL A 117 -13.13 -10.40 2.29
N THR A 118 -12.24 -11.14 2.95
CA THR A 118 -12.42 -11.60 4.32
C THR A 118 -11.80 -10.62 5.32
N ALA A 119 -12.06 -10.81 6.61
CA ALA A 119 -11.40 -10.03 7.65
C ALA A 119 -9.87 -10.23 7.66
N ALA A 120 -9.39 -11.42 7.29
CA ALA A 120 -7.96 -11.72 7.22
C ALA A 120 -7.27 -11.06 6.02
N ASP A 121 -8.02 -10.71 4.97
CA ASP A 121 -7.47 -10.10 3.75
C ASP A 121 -7.20 -8.60 3.91
N VAL A 122 -7.96 -7.93 4.79
CA VAL A 122 -7.90 -6.46 5.01
C VAL A 122 -7.67 -6.07 6.46
N GLY A 123 -7.51 -7.05 7.35
CA GLY A 123 -7.02 -6.82 8.70
C GLY A 123 -5.52 -6.60 8.69
N ILE A 124 -5.03 -5.86 9.66
CA ILE A 124 -3.61 -5.62 9.89
C ILE A 124 -3.25 -6.13 11.29
N ALA A 125 -2.24 -6.98 11.38
CA ALA A 125 -1.81 -7.60 12.63
C ALA A 125 -0.28 -7.58 12.77
N VAL A 126 0.21 -7.79 13.99
CA VAL A 126 1.64 -7.91 14.26
C VAL A 126 2.08 -9.33 13.94
N GLY A 127 3.02 -9.47 13.00
CA GLY A 127 3.62 -10.75 12.63
C GLY A 127 4.78 -11.11 13.55
N LEU A 128 4.81 -12.36 14.03
CA LEU A 128 5.74 -12.85 15.04
C LEU A 128 6.24 -14.23 14.64
N LYS A 129 7.48 -14.57 15.02
CA LYS A 129 7.97 -15.94 14.86
C LYS A 129 7.02 -16.93 15.57
N THR A 130 6.71 -18.04 14.91
CA THR A 130 5.85 -19.08 15.48
C THR A 130 6.31 -19.53 16.86
N GLY A 131 5.38 -19.55 17.81
CA GLY A 131 5.63 -19.89 19.21
C GLY A 131 6.24 -18.76 20.05
N SER A 132 6.26 -17.52 19.55
CA SER A 132 6.77 -16.37 20.31
C SER A 132 5.91 -16.06 21.53
N GLU A 133 6.55 -15.96 22.70
CA GLU A 133 5.92 -15.52 23.95
C GLU A 133 5.43 -14.06 23.90
N LEU A 134 5.89 -13.27 22.91
CA LEU A 134 5.45 -11.88 22.73
C LEU A 134 4.01 -11.78 22.25
N ARG A 135 3.46 -12.82 21.58
CA ARG A 135 2.14 -12.74 20.95
C ARG A 135 1.03 -12.35 21.93
N GLU A 136 0.89 -13.10 23.02
CA GLU A 136 -0.15 -12.85 24.02
C GLU A 136 0.08 -11.51 24.74
N ARG A 137 1.33 -11.18 25.05
CA ARG A 137 1.68 -9.91 25.70
C ARG A 137 1.35 -8.71 24.82
N ILE A 138 1.57 -8.83 23.50
CA ILE A 138 1.19 -7.79 22.54
C ILE A 138 -0.33 -7.70 22.42
N ASN A 139 -1.05 -8.82 22.39
CA ASN A 139 -2.52 -8.83 22.40
C ASN A 139 -3.10 -8.11 23.63
N GLU A 140 -2.55 -8.36 24.82
CA GLU A 140 -2.94 -7.65 26.04
C GLU A 140 -2.77 -6.13 25.90
N VAL A 141 -1.69 -5.68 25.27
CA VAL A 141 -1.46 -4.25 25.01
C VAL A 141 -2.42 -3.71 23.94
N LEU A 142 -2.58 -4.40 22.82
CA LEU A 142 -3.47 -3.97 21.72
C LEU A 142 -4.93 -3.86 22.16
N ALA A 143 -5.37 -4.72 23.09
CA ALA A 143 -6.71 -4.67 23.69
C ALA A 143 -6.96 -3.42 24.55
N THR A 144 -5.90 -2.71 24.97
CA THR A 144 -6.05 -1.42 25.68
C THR A 144 -6.29 -0.23 24.76
N ILE A 145 -6.13 -0.41 23.44
CA ILE A 145 -6.32 0.64 22.45
C ILE A 145 -7.74 0.53 21.90
N THR A 146 -8.59 1.51 22.19
CA THR A 146 -9.97 1.55 21.68
C THR A 146 -10.01 1.86 20.19
N ASP A 147 -11.09 1.47 19.51
CA ASP A 147 -11.29 1.76 18.08
C ASP A 147 -11.29 3.28 17.81
N GLU A 148 -11.88 4.09 18.70
CA GLU A 148 -11.82 5.55 18.59
C GLU A 148 -10.38 6.08 18.60
N VAL A 149 -9.50 5.52 19.44
CA VAL A 149 -8.08 5.92 19.48
C VAL A 149 -7.36 5.48 18.21
N ARG A 150 -7.66 4.29 17.69
CA ARG A 150 -7.12 3.79 16.41
C ARG A 150 -7.52 4.70 15.25
N ASP A 151 -8.79 5.03 15.15
CA ASP A 151 -9.33 5.89 14.09
C ASP A 151 -8.75 7.30 14.16
N ASN A 152 -8.73 7.91 15.34
CA ASN A 152 -8.15 9.24 15.53
C ASN A 152 -6.66 9.26 15.21
N LEU A 153 -5.91 8.23 15.64
CA LEU A 153 -4.50 8.10 15.30
C LEU A 153 -4.28 8.00 13.78
N MET A 154 -5.10 7.22 13.07
CA MET A 154 -4.99 7.12 11.61
C MET A 154 -5.26 8.47 10.92
N LEU A 155 -6.28 9.22 11.38
CA LEU A 155 -6.57 10.55 10.87
C LEU A 155 -5.41 11.54 11.14
N GLU A 156 -4.76 11.43 12.30
CA GLU A 156 -3.55 12.19 12.63
C GLU A 156 -2.39 11.85 11.70
N MET A 157 -2.18 10.57 11.37
CA MET A 157 -1.11 10.15 10.45
C MET A 157 -1.35 10.65 9.03
N ILE A 158 -2.61 10.67 8.55
CA ILE A 158 -2.96 11.24 7.24
C ILE A 158 -2.72 12.76 7.22
N ARG A 159 -3.02 13.47 8.31
CA ARG A 159 -2.71 14.91 8.41
C ARG A 159 -1.21 15.16 8.42
N LEU A 160 -0.47 14.34 9.16
CA LEU A 160 0.98 14.41 9.23
C LEU A 160 1.63 14.18 7.86
N SER A 161 1.20 13.15 7.13
CA SER A 161 1.71 12.87 5.77
C SER A 161 1.34 13.97 4.77
N ALA A 162 0.24 14.69 4.99
CA ALA A 162 -0.12 15.89 4.23
C ALA A 162 0.72 17.14 4.61
N GLY A 163 1.71 17.01 5.50
CA GLY A 163 2.63 18.07 5.91
C GLY A 163 2.19 18.88 7.13
N GLU A 164 1.13 18.47 7.83
CA GLU A 164 0.71 19.14 9.05
C GLU A 164 1.67 18.85 10.22
N LYS A 165 2.04 19.89 10.98
CA LYS A 165 2.89 19.74 12.17
C LYS A 165 2.05 19.39 13.39
N LEU A 166 2.17 18.14 13.83
CA LEU A 166 1.54 17.65 15.06
C LEU A 166 2.51 17.68 16.24
N THR A 167 2.01 17.95 17.44
CA THR A 167 2.79 18.02 18.69
C THR A 167 2.34 17.01 19.75
N SER A 168 1.25 16.29 19.48
CA SER A 168 0.65 15.26 20.32
C SER A 168 -0.20 14.34 19.46
N TYR A 169 -0.45 13.13 19.94
CA TYR A 169 -1.30 12.14 19.27
C TYR A 169 -2.37 11.62 20.22
N SER A 170 -3.40 11.01 19.66
CA SER A 170 -4.46 10.34 20.44
C SER A 170 -3.93 9.10 21.17
N LEU A 171 -2.92 8.42 20.62
CA LEU A 171 -2.22 7.32 21.28
C LEU A 171 -0.93 7.81 21.95
N VAL A 172 -0.95 7.86 23.29
CA VAL A 172 0.18 8.31 24.13
C VAL A 172 0.67 7.22 25.07
N SER A 173 1.98 7.12 25.20
CA SER A 173 2.68 6.27 26.17
C SER A 173 3.91 7.01 26.69
N GLU A 174 4.32 6.66 27.91
CA GLU A 174 5.56 7.15 28.50
C GLU A 174 6.64 6.09 28.30
N PRO A 175 7.80 6.44 27.72
CA PRO A 175 8.91 5.51 27.59
C PRO A 175 9.36 4.98 28.96
N PRO A 176 9.82 3.72 29.04
CA PRO A 176 10.28 3.15 30.30
C PRO A 176 11.52 3.89 30.81
N ALA A 177 11.49 4.34 32.06
CA ALA A 177 12.64 5.01 32.69
C ALA A 177 13.90 4.13 32.73
N THR A 178 13.73 2.81 32.75
CA THR A 178 14.82 1.82 32.65
C THR A 178 14.34 0.68 31.76
N PRO A 179 14.67 0.69 30.46
CA PRO A 179 14.25 -0.36 29.55
C PRO A 179 14.77 -1.73 29.97
N ASN A 180 13.90 -2.74 29.94
CA ASN A 180 14.23 -4.14 30.26
C ASN A 180 14.69 -4.96 29.03
N GLY A 181 14.80 -4.31 27.87
CA GLY A 181 15.17 -4.93 26.61
C GLY A 181 14.95 -3.99 25.43
N VAL A 182 15.17 -4.51 24.22
CA VAL A 182 14.89 -3.82 22.96
C VAL A 182 13.88 -4.64 22.18
N LEU A 183 12.81 -4.01 21.71
CA LEU A 183 11.87 -4.61 20.76
C LEU A 183 12.28 -4.16 19.36
N LYS A 184 12.80 -5.10 18.55
CA LYS A 184 13.19 -4.85 17.16
C LYS A 184 12.01 -5.11 16.25
N VAL A 185 11.54 -4.08 15.57
CA VAL A 185 10.37 -4.14 14.69
C VAL A 185 10.79 -3.94 13.25
N ALA A 186 10.45 -4.88 12.37
CA ALA A 186 10.63 -4.72 10.93
C ALA A 186 9.40 -4.08 10.27
N MET A 187 9.67 -3.19 9.32
CA MET A 187 8.69 -2.56 8.43
C MET A 187 9.35 -2.06 7.14
N GLU A 188 8.56 -1.62 6.17
CA GLU A 188 9.09 -1.12 4.88
C GLU A 188 9.63 0.30 4.96
N CYS A 189 9.05 1.13 5.81
CA CYS A 189 9.26 2.57 5.84
C CYS A 189 9.04 3.23 4.46
N ALA A 190 8.10 2.70 3.66
CA ALA A 190 7.78 3.15 2.29
C ALA A 190 6.26 3.09 1.99
N TYR A 191 5.43 3.06 3.03
CA TYR A 191 4.00 2.78 2.95
C TYR A 191 3.17 3.78 3.78
N GLU A 192 2.98 4.98 3.24
CA GLU A 192 2.17 6.03 3.89
C GLU A 192 0.67 5.71 3.89
N PRO A 193 -0.08 6.08 4.96
CA PRO A 193 0.35 6.73 6.20
C PRO A 193 0.75 5.73 7.32
N TYR A 194 0.97 4.46 6.98
CA TYR A 194 1.23 3.41 7.95
C TYR A 194 2.67 3.44 8.48
N ASN A 195 3.66 3.47 7.59
CA ASN A 195 5.07 3.61 7.95
C ASN A 195 5.85 4.22 6.77
N TRP A 196 6.54 5.34 6.96
CA TRP A 196 7.35 5.98 5.92
C TRP A 196 8.66 6.53 6.46
N THR A 197 9.59 6.81 5.55
CA THR A 197 10.90 7.37 5.86
C THR A 197 10.86 8.90 5.81
N GLU A 198 11.22 9.55 6.91
CA GLU A 198 11.56 10.97 6.98
C GLU A 198 13.08 11.15 6.87
N THR A 199 13.51 12.01 5.94
CA THR A 199 14.94 12.26 5.67
C THR A 199 15.47 13.57 6.25
N SER A 200 14.56 14.46 6.67
CA SER A 200 14.86 15.77 7.29
C SER A 200 13.62 16.27 8.02
N ASP A 201 13.76 17.32 8.84
CA ASP A 201 12.65 17.96 9.55
C ASP A 201 11.78 16.97 10.35
N PHE A 202 12.44 16.06 11.07
CA PHE A 202 11.81 14.92 11.75
C PHE A 202 10.62 15.35 12.60
N SER A 203 9.48 14.76 12.31
CA SER A 203 8.23 15.06 12.97
C SER A 203 8.22 14.54 14.41
N TYR A 204 7.31 15.08 15.22
CA TYR A 204 7.07 14.54 16.55
C TYR A 204 6.80 13.03 16.47
N GLY A 205 7.36 12.25 17.39
CA GLY A 205 7.14 10.80 17.42
C GLY A 205 7.86 9.95 16.36
N ALA A 206 8.68 10.53 15.48
CA ALA A 206 9.49 9.76 14.55
C ALA A 206 10.57 8.96 15.30
N VAL A 207 10.86 7.73 14.82
CA VAL A 207 11.79 6.78 15.46
C VAL A 207 12.92 6.44 14.50
N ARG A 208 14.17 6.47 14.97
CA ARG A 208 15.34 6.23 14.11
C ARG A 208 15.29 4.84 13.48
N ILE A 209 15.59 4.78 12.17
CA ILE A 209 15.80 3.52 11.45
C ILE A 209 17.18 2.98 11.82
N ALA A 210 17.21 1.81 12.46
CA ALA A 210 18.38 1.27 13.13
C ALA A 210 19.44 0.74 12.16
N ASN A 211 19.02 0.11 11.06
CA ASN A 211 19.86 -0.54 10.05
C ASN A 211 20.17 0.34 8.83
N ASP A 212 19.90 1.64 8.92
CA ASP A 212 20.30 2.61 7.91
C ASP A 212 21.64 3.25 8.32
N GLU A 213 22.74 2.64 7.87
CA GLU A 213 24.11 3.03 8.23
C GLU A 213 24.49 4.38 7.60
N GLY A 214 24.22 5.46 8.34
CA GLY A 214 24.86 6.77 8.13
C GLY A 214 23.97 7.89 7.59
N ALA A 215 22.75 7.58 7.10
CA ALA A 215 21.87 8.63 6.59
C ALA A 215 20.98 9.29 7.67
N ASN A 216 20.94 8.70 8.88
CA ASN A 216 20.16 9.19 10.03
C ASN A 216 18.67 9.38 9.70
N TYR A 217 18.09 8.43 8.94
CA TYR A 217 16.66 8.47 8.64
C TYR A 217 15.80 7.99 9.81
N TYR A 218 14.56 8.49 9.84
CA TYR A 218 13.58 8.18 10.85
C TYR A 218 12.33 7.61 10.19
N ALA A 219 11.71 6.62 10.82
CA ALA A 219 10.41 6.13 10.44
C ALA A 219 9.33 6.86 11.22
N ASN A 220 8.20 7.15 10.57
CA ASN A 220 7.00 7.66 11.22
C ASN A 220 5.75 7.02 10.60
N GLY A 221 4.61 7.15 11.26
CA GLY A 221 3.33 6.63 10.79
C GLY A 221 2.58 5.77 11.79
N TYR A 222 1.41 5.30 11.37
CA TYR A 222 0.49 4.56 12.23
C TYR A 222 1.14 3.33 12.88
N ASP A 223 1.83 2.51 12.09
CA ASP A 223 2.53 1.31 12.56
C ASP A 223 3.67 1.66 13.52
N VAL A 224 4.38 2.77 13.27
CA VAL A 224 5.45 3.27 14.16
C VAL A 224 4.87 3.66 15.52
N ARG A 225 3.70 4.29 15.54
CA ARG A 225 3.00 4.69 16.76
C ARG A 225 2.47 3.49 17.54
N ILE A 226 1.93 2.49 16.86
CA ILE A 226 1.53 1.22 17.46
C ILE A 226 2.74 0.49 18.03
N ALA A 227 3.85 0.39 17.28
CA ALA A 227 5.10 -0.23 17.72
C ALA A 227 5.69 0.45 18.96
N GLN A 228 5.69 1.79 19.00
CA GLN A 228 6.19 2.56 20.13
C GLN A 228 5.34 2.32 21.38
N TYR A 229 4.01 2.33 21.23
CA TYR A 229 3.10 2.05 22.33
C TYR A 229 3.29 0.64 22.89
N ILE A 230 3.43 -0.36 22.02
CA ILE A 230 3.73 -1.74 22.40
C ILE A 230 5.04 -1.81 23.18
N ALA A 231 6.12 -1.25 22.64
CA ALA A 231 7.43 -1.27 23.29
C ALA A 231 7.37 -0.64 24.70
N ASP A 232 6.74 0.53 24.83
CA ASP A 232 6.63 1.24 26.10
C ASP A 232 5.85 0.43 27.13
N LYS A 233 4.73 -0.19 26.74
CA LYS A 233 3.90 -1.03 27.64
C LYS A 233 4.59 -2.33 28.03
N LEU A 234 5.47 -2.86 27.19
CA LEU A 234 6.32 -4.01 27.53
C LEU A 234 7.56 -3.62 28.37
N GLY A 235 7.79 -2.32 28.57
CA GLY A 235 8.95 -1.80 29.29
C GLY A 235 10.24 -1.86 28.47
N MET A 236 10.13 -1.92 27.15
CA MET A 236 11.24 -2.09 26.21
C MET A 236 11.53 -0.79 25.45
N LYS A 237 12.76 -0.65 24.95
CA LYS A 237 13.10 0.37 23.97
C LYS A 237 12.70 -0.11 22.57
N LEU A 238 12.09 0.75 21.75
CA LEU A 238 11.83 0.44 20.35
C LEU A 238 13.07 0.66 19.48
N GLU A 239 13.33 -0.26 18.56
CA GLU A 239 14.22 -0.05 17.40
C GLU A 239 13.51 -0.51 16.12
N ILE A 240 13.49 0.36 15.11
CA ILE A 240 12.87 0.07 13.81
C ILE A 240 13.93 -0.37 12.82
N TYR A 241 13.62 -1.42 12.07
CA TYR A 241 14.47 -1.96 11.02
C TYR A 241 13.72 -1.91 9.69
N LYS A 242 14.33 -1.27 8.70
CA LYS A 242 13.78 -1.17 7.35
C LYS A 242 14.12 -2.44 6.55
N TYR A 243 13.12 -3.06 5.94
CA TYR A 243 13.26 -4.21 5.04
C TYR A 243 12.32 -4.08 3.83
N GLU A 244 12.70 -4.66 2.70
CA GLU A 244 11.78 -4.89 1.59
C GLU A 244 10.67 -5.86 2.00
N TRP A 245 9.47 -5.73 1.42
CA TRP A 245 8.28 -6.55 1.74
C TRP A 245 8.58 -8.05 1.88
N ASP A 246 9.18 -8.64 0.84
CA ASP A 246 9.49 -10.07 0.77
C ASP A 246 10.52 -10.54 1.81
N SER A 247 11.23 -9.61 2.46
CA SER A 247 12.24 -9.89 3.49
C SER A 247 11.68 -9.84 4.92
N LEU A 248 10.46 -9.35 5.13
CA LEU A 248 9.87 -9.19 6.47
C LEU A 248 9.70 -10.54 7.20
N ILE A 249 9.05 -11.52 6.55
CA ILE A 249 8.82 -12.86 7.12
C ILE A 249 10.16 -13.59 7.38
N PRO A 250 11.11 -13.65 6.43
CA PRO A 250 12.44 -14.21 6.70
C PRO A 250 13.17 -13.54 7.88
N ALA A 251 13.04 -12.21 8.03
CA ALA A 251 13.69 -11.48 9.11
C ALA A 251 13.17 -11.89 10.50
N VAL A 252 11.85 -12.04 10.67
CA VAL A 252 11.28 -12.48 11.96
C VAL A 252 11.54 -13.97 12.22
N GLN A 253 11.49 -14.82 11.20
CA GLN A 253 11.77 -16.25 11.35
C GLN A 253 13.20 -16.53 11.79
N SER A 254 14.17 -15.79 11.21
CA SER A 254 15.58 -15.89 11.57
C SER A 254 15.91 -15.31 12.96
N GLY A 255 15.03 -14.47 13.51
CA GLY A 255 15.27 -13.73 14.76
C GLY A 255 16.17 -12.50 14.58
N ALA A 256 16.33 -12.01 13.34
CA ALA A 256 16.99 -10.73 13.09
C ALA A 256 16.20 -9.56 13.71
N VAL A 257 14.87 -9.69 13.71
CA VAL A 257 13.89 -8.82 14.37
C VAL A 257 12.93 -9.66 15.20
N ASP A 258 12.23 -9.02 16.14
CA ASP A 258 11.31 -9.69 17.06
C ASP A 258 9.87 -9.71 16.53
N ALA A 259 9.48 -8.69 15.76
CA ALA A 259 8.12 -8.53 15.24
C ALA A 259 8.10 -7.81 13.88
N ILE A 260 7.01 -8.00 13.13
CA ILE A 260 6.67 -7.25 11.92
C ILE A 260 5.44 -6.38 12.24
N ILE A 261 5.55 -5.07 12.05
CA ILE A 261 4.43 -4.13 12.20
C ILE A 261 4.49 -3.20 10.98
N ALA A 262 3.84 -3.63 9.90
CA ALA A 262 4.12 -3.11 8.55
C ALA A 262 2.88 -3.15 7.63
N GLY A 263 1.69 -2.89 8.18
CA GLY A 263 0.46 -3.02 7.39
C GLY A 263 0.15 -4.45 6.92
N MET A 264 0.71 -5.47 7.59
CA MET A 264 0.64 -6.85 7.14
C MET A 264 -0.66 -7.56 7.55
N SER A 265 -1.37 -8.08 6.56
CA SER A 265 -2.56 -8.90 6.78
C SER A 265 -2.22 -10.36 7.13
N PRO A 266 -2.93 -10.96 8.11
CA PRO A 266 -2.74 -12.33 8.54
C PRO A 266 -3.44 -13.31 7.59
N THR A 267 -2.99 -13.37 6.34
CA THR A 267 -3.55 -14.31 5.36
C THR A 267 -3.21 -15.74 5.75
N ALA A 268 -4.03 -16.71 5.34
CA ALA A 268 -3.81 -18.13 5.66
C ALA A 268 -2.40 -18.62 5.25
N GLU A 269 -1.90 -18.18 4.09
CA GLU A 269 -0.55 -18.50 3.61
C GLU A 269 0.56 -17.97 4.54
N ARG A 270 0.36 -16.81 5.17
CA ARG A 270 1.32 -16.23 6.11
C ARG A 270 1.19 -16.85 7.48
N GLU A 271 -0.01 -17.21 7.91
CA GLU A 271 -0.26 -17.94 9.15
C GLU A 271 0.38 -19.34 9.16
N GLU A 272 0.62 -19.94 7.98
CA GLU A 272 1.43 -21.16 7.87
C GLU A 272 2.93 -20.94 8.18
N GLN A 273 3.40 -19.69 8.15
CA GLN A 273 4.83 -19.35 8.25
C GLN A 273 5.21 -18.64 9.56
N ILE A 274 4.31 -17.83 10.10
CA ILE A 274 4.50 -17.00 11.29
C ILE A 274 3.17 -16.87 12.07
N ASP A 275 3.26 -16.55 13.35
CA ASP A 275 2.07 -16.26 14.16
C ASP A 275 1.66 -14.80 14.01
N PHE A 276 0.37 -14.53 14.14
CA PHE A 276 -0.16 -13.16 14.19
C PHE A 276 -0.86 -12.88 15.53
N THR A 277 -0.83 -11.61 15.91
CA THR A 277 -1.69 -11.06 16.96
C THR A 277 -3.13 -10.93 16.48
N ASP A 278 -4.01 -10.48 17.36
CA ASP A 278 -5.28 -9.92 16.97
C ASP A 278 -5.07 -8.70 16.06
N VAL A 279 -6.05 -8.44 15.20
CA VAL A 279 -6.03 -7.33 14.27
C VAL A 279 -6.11 -5.99 15.01
N TYR A 280 -5.21 -5.08 14.68
CA TYR A 280 -5.16 -3.72 15.24
C TYR A 280 -5.68 -2.64 14.29
N TYR A 281 -6.00 -2.99 13.04
CA TYR A 281 -6.62 -2.09 12.06
C TYR A 281 -7.34 -2.87 10.96
N MET A 282 -8.48 -2.38 10.50
CA MET A 282 -9.26 -2.97 9.39
C MET A 282 -9.37 -1.95 8.27
N SER A 283 -8.98 -2.32 7.05
CA SER A 283 -8.95 -1.40 5.91
C SER A 283 -10.06 -1.65 4.88
N THR A 284 -10.38 -0.60 4.13
CA THR A 284 -11.20 -0.68 2.92
C THR A 284 -10.30 -0.57 1.71
N LEU A 285 -10.43 -1.49 0.75
CA LEU A 285 -9.68 -1.42 -0.50
C LEU A 285 -10.37 -0.48 -1.49
N VAL A 286 -9.60 0.42 -2.05
CA VAL A 286 -10.01 1.42 -3.04
C VAL A 286 -9.08 1.40 -4.25
N VAL A 287 -9.42 2.15 -5.29
CA VAL A 287 -8.56 2.34 -6.46
C VAL A 287 -8.23 3.81 -6.61
N ILE A 288 -6.95 4.15 -6.51
CA ILE A 288 -6.44 5.50 -6.75
C ILE A 288 -6.23 5.69 -8.25
N TYR A 289 -6.69 6.82 -8.78
CA TYR A 289 -6.60 7.15 -10.20
C TYR A 289 -6.18 8.62 -10.41
N LYS A 290 -5.78 8.93 -11.64
CA LYS A 290 -5.43 10.30 -12.05
C LYS A 290 -6.62 10.98 -12.70
N LYS A 291 -7.00 12.17 -12.21
CA LYS A 291 -8.02 13.04 -12.82
C LYS A 291 -7.58 13.44 -14.23
N LYS A 292 -8.51 13.40 -15.18
CA LYS A 292 -8.30 13.89 -16.55
C LYS A 292 -8.62 15.37 -16.66
#